data_AF-A0A8B7WJK2-F1
#
_entry.id   AF-A0A8B7WJK2-F1
#
_cell.length_a   1.000
_cell.length_b   1.000
_cell.length_c   1.000
_cell.angle_alpha   90.00
_cell.angle_beta   90.00
_cell.angle_gamma   90.00
#
_symmetry.space_group_name_H-M   'P 1'
#
loop_
_entity.id
_entity.type
_entity.pdbx_description
1 polymer ?
#
loop_
_entity_poly.entity_id
_entity_poly.type
_entity_poly.pdbx_seq_one_letter_code
_entity_poly.pdbx_strand_id
1 'polypeptide(L)'
;IPECAALLCPENSRCSPSSEDETKLECKCLSNYKGDGQNCEPINPCLQNICHPHAHCTYLGPNQHSCTCQEGYSGDGQVCLPVDPCQTNFGNCPAQSTVCKYDGPGQSHCECKEHYRNFVPGVGCSVTNICESNNPCHRNANCTTIAPGQT
;
A
#
# COMPACT_ATOMS: atom_id res chain seq x y z
N ILE A 1 10.75 26.59 40.63
CA ILE A 1 12.10 26.95 41.14
C ILE A 1 12.26 28.45 40.91
N PRO A 2 12.40 29.29 41.95
CA PRO A 2 12.55 30.73 41.78
C PRO A 2 13.74 31.10 40.87
N GLU A 3 14.80 30.30 40.96
CA GLU A 3 16.03 30.44 40.16
C GLU A 3 15.81 30.21 38.65
N CYS A 4 14.82 29.39 38.27
CA CYS A 4 14.43 29.20 36.87
C CYS A 4 13.70 30.41 36.27
N ALA A 5 13.17 31.32 37.08
CA ALA A 5 12.48 32.50 36.58
C ALA A 5 13.46 33.47 35.86
N ALA A 6 14.74 33.43 36.22
CA ALA A 6 15.78 34.24 35.58
C ALA A 6 16.27 33.66 34.24
N LEU A 7 16.11 32.34 34.02
CA LEU A 7 16.66 31.66 32.85
C LEU A 7 15.84 31.90 31.57
N LEU A 8 14.58 32.36 31.69
CA LEU A 8 13.68 32.73 30.58
C LEU A 8 13.72 31.71 29.43
N CYS A 9 13.44 30.45 29.74
CA CYS A 9 13.52 29.38 28.76
C CYS A 9 12.54 29.59 27.58
N PRO A 10 12.97 29.32 26.34
CA PRO A 10 12.18 29.54 25.12
C PRO A 10 11.02 28.54 24.98
N GLU A 11 10.16 28.76 23.98
CA GLU A 11 9.01 27.89 23.72
C GLU A 11 9.43 26.42 23.53
N ASN A 12 8.58 25.50 24.00
CA ASN A 12 8.84 24.06 23.95
C ASN A 12 10.08 23.60 24.73
N SER A 13 10.51 24.38 25.71
CA SER A 13 11.55 24.00 26.67
C SER A 13 11.11 24.23 28.12
N ARG A 14 11.81 23.60 29.07
CA ARG A 14 11.61 23.73 30.51
C ARG A 14 12.95 23.84 31.21
N CYS A 15 12.99 24.62 32.28
CA CYS A 15 14.16 24.66 33.15
C CYS A 15 14.28 23.36 33.96
N SER A 16 15.50 22.81 34.03
CA SER A 16 15.83 21.64 34.84
C SER A 16 17.32 21.67 35.24
N PRO A 17 17.72 20.93 36.30
CA PRO A 17 19.13 20.75 36.61
C PRO A 17 19.90 20.17 35.42
N SER A 18 21.14 20.63 35.26
CA SER A 18 22.00 20.18 34.18
C SER A 18 22.40 18.72 34.38
N SER A 19 22.65 18.02 33.27
CA SER A 19 23.07 16.61 33.34
C SER A 19 24.49 16.43 33.88
N GLU A 20 25.31 17.48 33.85
CA GLU A 20 26.71 17.47 34.28
C GLU A 20 26.86 17.92 35.74
N ASP A 21 26.00 18.83 36.19
CA ASP A 21 26.03 19.43 37.51
C ASP A 21 24.61 19.77 37.99
N GLU A 22 24.14 19.09 39.05
CA GLU A 22 22.80 19.29 39.61
C GLU A 22 22.62 20.69 40.23
N THR A 23 23.70 21.42 40.49
CA THR A 23 23.65 22.80 41.00
C THR A 23 23.49 23.85 39.91
N LYS A 24 23.72 23.47 38.64
CA LYS A 24 23.57 24.34 37.47
C LYS A 24 22.20 24.11 36.82
N LEU A 25 21.49 25.18 36.49
CA LEU A 25 20.21 25.11 35.78
C LEU A 25 20.41 25.35 34.29
N GLU A 26 19.73 24.55 33.47
CA GLU A 26 19.69 24.71 32.02
C GLU A 26 18.26 24.54 31.49
N CYS A 27 17.98 25.16 30.34
CA CYS A 27 16.76 24.88 29.61
C CYS A 27 16.95 23.55 28.88
N LYS A 28 15.99 22.64 29.01
CA LYS A 28 15.91 21.39 28.25
C LYS A 28 14.63 21.39 27.44
N CYS A 29 14.69 20.86 26.23
CA CYS A 29 13.49 20.68 25.42
C CYS A 29 12.45 19.83 26.15
N LEU A 30 11.18 20.15 25.95
CA LEU A 30 10.07 19.32 26.42
C LEU A 30 10.14 17.94 25.76
N SER A 31 9.49 16.96 26.40
CA SER A 31 9.30 15.65 25.79
C SER A 31 8.69 15.81 24.39
N ASN A 32 9.18 15.02 23.43
CA ASN A 32 8.80 15.05 22.01
C ASN A 32 9.42 16.18 21.15
N TYR A 33 10.30 17.00 21.75
CA TYR A 33 11.11 17.99 21.05
C TYR A 33 12.61 17.64 21.15
N LYS A 34 13.39 18.03 20.16
CA LYS A 34 14.84 17.84 20.08
C LYS A 34 15.55 19.18 19.92
N GLY A 35 16.77 19.26 20.40
CA GLY A 35 17.59 20.47 20.29
C GLY A 35 18.54 20.64 21.45
N ASP A 36 19.09 21.84 21.57
CA ASP A 36 20.06 22.25 22.60
C ASP A 36 19.39 22.88 23.85
N GLY A 37 18.06 22.87 23.90
CA GLY A 37 17.30 23.49 24.99
C GLY A 37 17.00 24.98 24.80
N GLN A 38 17.68 25.64 23.86
CA GLN A 38 17.38 27.01 23.43
C GLN A 38 16.60 27.02 22.11
N ASN A 39 16.88 26.08 21.22
CA ASN A 39 16.16 25.85 19.98
C ASN A 39 15.56 24.45 20.02
N CYS A 40 14.29 24.36 20.38
CA CYS A 40 13.58 23.08 20.51
C CYS A 40 12.65 22.87 19.33
N GLU A 41 13.06 22.01 18.41
CA GLU A 41 12.27 21.61 17.24
C GLU A 41 11.46 20.36 17.55
N PRO A 42 10.23 20.24 17.04
CA PRO A 42 9.46 19.03 17.24
C PRO A 42 10.14 17.84 16.56
N ILE A 43 10.17 16.70 17.24
CA ILE A 43 10.70 15.46 16.67
C ILE A 43 9.75 15.02 15.58
N ASN A 44 10.26 14.86 14.36
CA ASN A 44 9.53 14.24 13.25
C ASN A 44 9.93 12.77 13.11
N PRO A 45 9.09 11.82 13.52
CA PRO A 45 9.41 10.39 13.44
C PRO A 45 9.57 9.90 12.00
N CYS A 46 8.89 10.53 11.03
CA CYS A 46 8.93 10.10 9.63
C CYS A 46 10.32 10.20 8.98
N LEU A 47 11.23 10.99 9.57
CA LEU A 47 12.63 11.07 9.11
C LEU A 47 13.49 9.87 9.54
N GLN A 48 12.95 8.97 10.36
CA GLN A 48 13.66 7.82 10.94
C GLN A 48 13.22 6.47 10.35
N ASN A 49 12.52 6.45 9.21
CA ASN A 49 12.04 5.22 8.54
C ASN A 49 11.25 4.29 9.48
N ILE A 50 10.37 4.87 10.29
CA ILE A 50 9.57 4.15 11.29
C ILE A 50 8.39 3.35 10.72
N CYS A 51 7.98 3.64 9.48
CA CYS A 51 6.88 2.95 8.80
C CYS A 51 7.42 1.86 7.87
N HIS A 52 6.55 0.98 7.40
CA HIS A 52 6.90 0.02 6.37
C HIS A 52 7.44 0.71 5.10
N PRO A 53 8.37 0.10 4.33
CA PRO A 53 8.86 0.68 3.07
C PRO A 53 7.75 0.95 2.03
N HIS A 54 6.67 0.16 2.08
CA HIS A 54 5.46 0.34 1.27
C HIS A 54 4.34 1.09 1.99
N ALA A 55 4.69 1.96 2.95
CA ALA A 55 3.75 2.85 3.63
C ALA A 55 4.15 4.32 3.45
N HIS A 56 3.17 5.21 3.51
CA HIS A 56 3.35 6.63 3.64
C HIS A 56 3.35 7.01 5.12
N CYS A 57 4.34 7.80 5.54
CA CYS A 57 4.40 8.35 6.88
C CYS A 57 3.85 9.77 6.90
N THR A 58 2.82 10.01 7.71
CA THR A 58 2.22 11.32 7.93
C THR A 58 2.63 11.84 9.29
N TYR A 59 3.32 12.98 9.31
CA TYR A 59 3.66 13.68 10.54
C TYR A 59 2.43 14.39 11.11
N LEU A 60 2.05 14.07 12.35
CA LEU A 60 0.82 14.58 12.99
C LEU A 60 1.09 15.64 14.08
N GLY A 61 2.34 15.76 14.52
CA GLY A 61 2.74 16.65 15.61
C GLY A 61 4.00 16.14 16.32
N PRO A 62 4.45 16.83 17.36
CA PRO A 62 5.71 16.51 18.04
C PRO A 62 5.76 15.02 18.46
N ASN A 63 6.69 14.28 17.86
CA ASN A 63 6.88 12.83 18.02
C ASN A 63 5.62 11.97 17.72
N GLN A 64 4.63 12.52 17.04
CA GLN A 64 3.39 11.85 16.65
C GLN A 64 3.34 11.67 15.14
N HIS A 65 2.93 10.48 14.71
CA HIS A 65 2.87 10.12 13.30
C HIS A 65 1.75 9.11 13.06
N SER A 66 1.42 8.90 11.78
CA SER A 66 0.60 7.78 11.31
C SER A 66 1.27 7.16 10.10
N CYS A 67 1.23 5.83 10.02
CA CYS A 67 1.67 5.07 8.86
C CYS A 67 0.43 4.56 8.11
N THR A 68 0.41 4.70 6.79
CA THR A 68 -0.68 4.18 5.96
C THR A 68 -0.10 3.45 4.77
N CYS A 69 -0.52 2.22 4.49
CA CYS A 69 -0.01 1.48 3.35
C CYS A 69 -0.26 2.23 2.02
N GLN A 70 0.70 2.12 1.10
CA GLN A 70 0.59 2.67 -0.25
C GLN A 70 -0.54 1.97 -1.01
N GLU A 71 -0.99 2.60 -2.10
CA GLU A 71 -2.02 2.02 -2.97
C GLU A 71 -1.60 0.63 -3.46
N GLY A 72 -2.55 -0.31 -3.46
CA GLY A 72 -2.30 -1.71 -3.81
C GLY A 72 -1.72 -2.57 -2.69
N TYR A 73 -1.48 -2.00 -1.50
CA TYR A 73 -1.08 -2.74 -0.30
C TYR A 73 -2.13 -2.61 0.82
N SER A 74 -2.20 -3.61 1.69
CA SER A 74 -3.09 -3.62 2.87
C SER A 74 -2.34 -4.02 4.13
N GLY A 75 -2.80 -3.50 5.27
CA GLY A 75 -2.19 -3.73 6.57
C GLY A 75 -2.34 -2.52 7.50
N ASP A 76 -1.49 -2.44 8.53
CA ASP A 76 -1.54 -1.42 9.58
C ASP A 76 -0.54 -0.26 9.37
N GLY A 77 0.20 -0.27 8.25
CA GLY A 77 1.21 0.74 7.93
C GLY A 77 2.61 0.43 8.50
N GLN A 78 2.73 -0.46 9.49
CA GLN A 78 4.02 -1.05 9.90
C GLN A 78 4.29 -2.36 9.16
N VAL A 79 3.24 -3.09 8.83
CA VAL A 79 3.24 -4.23 7.92
C VAL A 79 2.28 -3.88 6.78
N CYS A 80 2.80 -3.93 5.55
CA CYS A 80 1.99 -3.74 4.35
C CYS A 80 2.23 -4.90 3.39
N LEU A 81 1.18 -5.68 3.15
CA LEU A 81 1.19 -6.83 2.24
C LEU A 81 0.57 -6.43 0.90
N PRO A 82 1.09 -6.93 -0.23
CA PRO A 82 0.50 -6.67 -1.53
C PRO A 82 -0.91 -7.26 -1.59
N VAL A 83 -1.86 -6.48 -2.09
CA VAL A 83 -3.22 -6.94 -2.36
C VAL A 83 -3.23 -7.66 -3.70
N ASP A 84 -3.65 -8.92 -3.71
CA ASP A 84 -3.93 -9.65 -4.94
C ASP A 84 -5.42 -9.52 -5.30
N PRO A 85 -5.78 -8.72 -6.33
CA PRO A 85 -7.18 -8.57 -6.73
C PRO A 85 -7.77 -9.88 -7.24
N CYS A 86 -6.99 -10.83 -7.75
CA CYS A 86 -7.51 -12.12 -8.22
C CYS A 86 -8.08 -12.97 -7.07
N GLN A 87 -7.62 -12.77 -5.83
CA GLN A 87 -8.18 -13.42 -4.64
C GLN A 87 -9.51 -12.81 -4.19
N THR A 88 -9.85 -11.63 -4.69
CA THR A 88 -11.07 -10.90 -4.33
C THR A 88 -11.99 -10.77 -5.54
N ASN A 89 -13.16 -11.40 -5.51
CA ASN A 89 -14.13 -11.36 -6.62
C ASN A 89 -13.50 -11.71 -7.99
N PHE A 90 -12.49 -12.61 -8.00
CA PHE A 90 -11.77 -13.02 -9.20
C PHE A 90 -11.21 -11.85 -10.05
N GLY A 91 -10.76 -10.77 -9.39
CA GLY A 91 -10.25 -9.56 -10.08
C GLY A 91 -11.29 -8.85 -10.92
N ASN A 92 -12.59 -9.07 -10.66
CA ASN A 92 -13.71 -8.65 -11.51
C ASN A 92 -13.66 -9.23 -12.94
N CYS A 93 -12.93 -10.33 -13.13
CA CYS A 93 -12.86 -11.03 -14.41
C CYS A 93 -14.07 -11.98 -14.60
N PRO A 94 -14.61 -12.10 -15.82
CA PRO A 94 -15.65 -13.09 -16.13
C PRO A 94 -15.13 -14.53 -16.02
N ALA A 95 -15.36 -15.17 -14.87
CA ALA A 95 -14.75 -16.46 -14.51
C ALA A 95 -15.06 -17.62 -15.47
N GLN A 96 -16.10 -17.51 -16.31
CA GLN A 96 -16.46 -18.57 -17.25
C GLN A 96 -15.49 -18.69 -18.42
N SER A 97 -15.08 -17.56 -19.01
CA SER A 97 -14.26 -17.52 -20.23
C SER A 97 -12.89 -16.88 -20.05
N THR A 98 -12.56 -16.42 -18.84
CA THR A 98 -11.29 -15.76 -18.53
C THR A 98 -10.57 -16.37 -17.32
N VAL A 99 -9.27 -16.12 -17.23
CA VAL A 99 -8.43 -16.29 -16.06
C VAL A 99 -7.97 -14.91 -15.57
N CYS A 100 -7.99 -14.69 -14.25
CA CYS A 100 -7.38 -13.51 -13.67
C CYS A 100 -5.86 -13.71 -13.57
N LYS A 101 -5.09 -12.70 -13.95
CA LYS A 101 -3.63 -12.65 -13.84
C LYS A 101 -3.23 -11.52 -12.92
N TYR A 102 -2.45 -11.85 -11.91
CA TYR A 102 -1.86 -10.88 -10.98
C TYR A 102 -0.65 -10.20 -11.64
N ASP A 103 -0.70 -8.88 -11.75
CA ASP A 103 0.38 -8.06 -12.37
C ASP A 103 1.23 -7.34 -11.32
N GLY A 104 0.69 -7.16 -10.12
CA GLY A 104 1.36 -6.44 -9.05
C GLY A 104 0.39 -6.01 -7.96
N PRO A 105 0.89 -5.32 -6.92
CA PRO A 105 0.08 -4.91 -5.78
C PRO A 105 -1.14 -4.09 -6.22
N GLY A 106 -2.34 -4.59 -5.97
CA GLY A 106 -3.61 -3.98 -6.37
C GLY A 106 -3.92 -4.03 -7.87
N GLN A 107 -3.08 -4.68 -8.69
CA GLN A 107 -3.20 -4.71 -10.15
C GLN A 107 -3.34 -6.13 -10.68
N SER A 108 -4.31 -6.30 -11.57
CA SER A 108 -4.55 -7.55 -12.27
C SER A 108 -5.22 -7.29 -13.62
N HIS A 109 -5.07 -8.22 -14.56
CA HIS A 109 -5.82 -8.23 -15.81
C HIS A 109 -6.49 -9.57 -16.08
N CYS A 110 -7.46 -9.56 -17.00
CA CYS A 110 -8.16 -10.77 -17.42
C CYS A 110 -7.56 -11.27 -18.74
N GLU A 111 -7.18 -12.54 -18.78
CA GLU A 111 -6.79 -13.22 -20.02
C GLU A 111 -7.87 -14.22 -20.42
N CYS A 112 -8.06 -14.42 -21.71
CA CYS A 112 -8.96 -15.48 -22.18
C CYS A 112 -8.42 -16.85 -21.77
N LYS A 113 -9.33 -17.74 -21.36
CA LYS A 113 -9.01 -19.16 -21.23
C LYS A 113 -8.61 -19.75 -22.58
N GLU A 114 -7.95 -20.91 -22.55
CA GLU A 114 -7.64 -21.65 -23.76
C GLU A 114 -8.91 -21.92 -24.59
N HIS A 115 -8.79 -21.77 -25.92
CA HIS A 115 -9.91 -21.83 -26.86
C HIS A 115 -10.97 -20.72 -26.71
N TYR A 116 -10.66 -19.63 -26.01
CA TYR A 116 -11.43 -18.39 -26.04
C TYR A 116 -10.58 -17.25 -26.64
N ARG A 117 -11.25 -16.26 -27.25
CA ARG A 117 -10.66 -15.08 -27.89
C ARG A 117 -11.56 -13.85 -27.73
N ASN A 118 -11.06 -12.68 -28.12
CA ASN A 118 -11.81 -11.42 -28.17
C ASN A 118 -12.42 -11.03 -26.80
N PHE A 119 -11.56 -10.67 -25.84
CA PHE A 119 -11.99 -10.21 -24.52
C PHE A 119 -12.82 -8.92 -24.62
N VAL A 120 -13.98 -8.92 -23.96
CA VAL A 120 -14.83 -7.74 -23.76
C VAL A 120 -15.02 -7.52 -22.25
N PRO A 121 -14.69 -6.33 -21.71
CA PRO A 121 -14.88 -6.03 -20.29
C PRO A 121 -16.31 -6.31 -19.82
N GLY A 122 -16.46 -7.00 -18.69
CA GLY A 122 -17.75 -7.38 -18.11
C GLY A 122 -18.49 -8.54 -18.80
N VAL A 123 -18.18 -8.84 -20.07
CA VAL A 123 -18.79 -9.94 -20.84
C VAL A 123 -17.90 -11.18 -20.85
N GLY A 124 -16.59 -11.00 -21.00
CA GLY A 124 -15.59 -12.07 -21.07
C GLY A 124 -15.15 -12.34 -22.50
N CYS A 125 -14.64 -13.54 -22.75
CA CYS A 125 -14.17 -13.95 -24.06
C CYS A 125 -15.18 -14.84 -24.79
N SER A 126 -15.11 -14.85 -26.11
CA SER A 126 -15.90 -15.70 -27.01
C SER A 126 -15.14 -16.97 -27.36
N VAL A 127 -15.83 -18.09 -27.55
CA VAL A 127 -15.21 -19.34 -28.02
C VAL A 127 -14.49 -19.12 -29.37
N THR A 128 -13.30 -19.70 -29.48
CA THR A 128 -12.54 -19.76 -30.72
C THR A 128 -13.20 -20.76 -31.65
N ASN A 129 -13.71 -20.27 -32.77
CA ASN A 129 -14.36 -21.12 -33.76
C ASN A 129 -13.32 -21.89 -34.57
N ILE A 130 -13.09 -23.16 -34.22
CA ILE A 130 -12.14 -24.04 -34.94
C ILE A 130 -12.57 -24.28 -36.39
N CYS A 131 -13.86 -24.18 -36.68
CA CYS A 131 -14.39 -24.32 -38.03
C CYS A 131 -13.97 -23.17 -38.94
N GLU A 132 -13.70 -21.99 -38.37
CA GLU A 132 -13.20 -20.81 -39.10
C GLU A 132 -11.67 -20.75 -39.13
N SER A 133 -10.99 -21.18 -38.06
CA SER A 133 -9.54 -21.06 -37.96
C SER A 133 -8.77 -22.24 -38.58
N ASN A 134 -9.26 -23.47 -38.43
CA ASN A 134 -8.62 -24.66 -38.96
C ASN A 134 -9.61 -25.84 -38.95
N ASN A 135 -10.52 -25.89 -39.93
CA ASN A 135 -11.58 -26.89 -39.98
C ASN A 135 -11.00 -28.31 -40.11
N PRO A 136 -11.08 -29.15 -39.05
CA PRO A 136 -10.54 -30.51 -39.09
C PRO A 136 -11.53 -31.50 -39.71
N CYS A 137 -12.75 -31.07 -40.02
CA CYS A 137 -13.81 -31.93 -40.52
C CYS A 137 -13.58 -32.31 -41.99
N HIS A 138 -14.06 -33.49 -42.36
CA HIS A 138 -14.10 -33.91 -43.75
C HIS A 138 -14.94 -32.93 -44.58
N ARG A 139 -14.65 -32.80 -45.89
CA ARG A 139 -15.31 -31.85 -46.80
C ARG A 139 -16.85 -31.91 -46.81
N ASN A 140 -17.42 -33.06 -46.45
CA ASN A 140 -18.87 -33.30 -46.43
C ASN A 140 -19.46 -33.35 -45.01
N ALA A 141 -18.68 -33.00 -43.98
CA ALA A 141 -19.14 -32.96 -42.60
C ALA A 141 -19.51 -31.52 -42.21
N ASN A 142 -20.51 -31.38 -41.33
CA ASN A 142 -20.88 -30.09 -40.75
C ASN A 142 -20.02 -29.83 -39.50
N CYS A 143 -19.42 -28.65 -39.41
CA CYS A 143 -18.57 -28.27 -38.29
C CYS A 143 -19.32 -27.28 -37.39
N THR A 144 -19.43 -27.61 -36.11
CA THR A 144 -19.95 -26.73 -35.06
C THR A 144 -18.95 -26.65 -33.92
N THR A 145 -18.79 -25.47 -33.32
CA THR A 145 -17.95 -25.30 -32.12
C THR A 145 -18.85 -25.16 -30.90
N ILE A 146 -18.65 -26.01 -29.89
CA ILE A 146 -19.33 -25.96 -28.59
C ILE A 146 -18.34 -25.47 -27.51
N ALA A 147 -18.85 -24.76 -26.49
CA ALA A 147 -18.02 -24.34 -25.38
C ALA A 147 -17.54 -25.55 -24.56
N PRO A 148 -16.31 -25.53 -24.02
CA PRO A 148 -15.83 -26.57 -23.11
C PRO A 148 -16.82 -26.75 -21.94
N GLY A 149 -17.44 -27.93 -21.84
CA GLY A 149 -18.38 -28.26 -20.75
C GLY A 149 -19.88 -28.19 -21.10
N GLN A 150 -20.25 -27.87 -22.34
CA GLN A 150 -21.63 -28.10 -22.84
C GLN A 150 -21.68 -29.40 -23.63
N THR A 151 -22.38 -30.41 -23.09
CA THR A 151 -22.73 -31.68 -23.75
C THR A 151 -24.13 -31.63 -24.34
#